data_AF-A0A4U8YLB5-F1
#
_entry.id   AF-A0A4U8YLB5-F1
#
_cell.length_a   1.000
_cell.length_b   1.000
_cell.length_c   1.000
_cell.angle_alpha   90.00
_cell.angle_beta   90.00
_cell.angle_gamma   90.00
#
_symmetry.space_group_name_H-M   'P 1'
#
loop_
_entity.id
_entity.type
_entity.pdbx_description
1 polymer ?
#
loop_
_entity_poly.entity_id
_entity_poly.type
_entity_poly.pdbx_seq_one_letter_code
_entity_poly.pdbx_strand_id
1 'polypeptide(L)'
;MAVSKDQVVKELKGAARQGRISCALALSTALRCGVTPGEAGSCLDELKIRIETCQLGLFGFGPDKQKRIQIPEIISEEVAGWLNERAEAKGHVTCAEIFVKAKEDGLSRALLAGACEKTGVKIRACQLGAFG
;
A
#
# COMPACT_ATOMS: atom_id res chain seq x y z
N MET A 1 3.25 -25.62 5.02
CA MET A 1 4.71 -25.64 4.82
C MET A 1 5.22 -24.26 5.15
N ALA A 2 6.10 -24.11 6.14
CA ALA A 2 6.71 -22.82 6.45
C ALA A 2 7.75 -22.51 5.37
N VAL A 3 7.56 -21.41 4.64
CA VAL A 3 8.54 -20.93 3.67
C VAL A 3 9.70 -20.33 4.47
N SER A 4 10.93 -20.76 4.20
CA SER A 4 12.12 -20.21 4.87
C SER A 4 12.35 -18.75 4.45
N LYS A 5 12.91 -17.93 5.35
CA LYS A 5 13.26 -16.52 5.05
C LYS A 5 14.12 -16.40 3.79
N ASP A 6 15.03 -17.35 3.57
CA ASP A 6 15.86 -17.42 2.35
C ASP A 6 15.04 -17.54 1.06
N GLN A 7 13.93 -18.28 1.09
CA GLN A 7 13.05 -18.43 -0.06
C GLN A 7 12.32 -17.11 -0.34
N VAL A 8 11.84 -16.40 0.69
CA VAL A 8 11.21 -15.07 0.53
C VAL A 8 12.20 -14.08 -0.10
N VAL A 9 13.43 -14.05 0.40
CA VAL A 9 14.51 -13.21 -0.13
C VAL A 9 14.80 -13.52 -1.60
N LYS A 10 14.87 -14.81 -1.96
CA LYS A 10 15.10 -15.24 -3.34
C LYS A 10 13.97 -14.77 -4.26
N GLU A 11 12.72 -14.95 -3.86
CA GLU A 11 11.55 -14.54 -4.63
C GLU A 11 11.47 -13.01 -4.80
N LEU A 12 11.74 -12.25 -3.74
CA LEU A 12 11.77 -10.78 -3.80
C LEU A 12 12.90 -10.26 -4.68
N LYS A 13 14.11 -10.84 -4.60
CA LYS A 13 15.22 -10.50 -5.51
C LYS A 13 14.90 -10.82 -6.96
N GLY A 14 14.32 -11.98 -7.23
CA GLY A 14 13.96 -12.40 -8.59
C GLY A 14 12.83 -11.56 -9.19
N ALA A 15 11.91 -11.09 -8.35
CA ALA A 15 10.83 -10.20 -8.75
C ALA A 15 11.28 -8.75 -8.97
N ALA A 16 12.36 -8.32 -8.32
CA ALA A 16 12.87 -6.96 -8.42
C ALA A 16 13.66 -6.74 -9.73
N ARG A 17 13.54 -5.54 -10.29
CA ARG A 17 14.30 -5.10 -11.46
C ARG A 17 15.15 -3.88 -11.08
N GLN A 18 16.47 -3.97 -11.27
CA GLN A 18 17.41 -2.88 -10.94
C GLN A 18 17.26 -2.34 -9.51
N GLY A 19 17.08 -3.23 -8.53
CA GLY A 19 16.91 -2.85 -7.12
C GLY A 19 15.57 -2.16 -6.84
N ARG A 20 14.57 -2.33 -7.70
CA ARG A 20 13.22 -1.78 -7.54
C ARG A 20 12.14 -2.83 -7.69
N ILE A 21 11.02 -2.65 -7.01
CA ILE A 21 9.85 -3.53 -7.08
C ILE A 21 8.55 -2.73 -6.94
N SER A 22 7.48 -3.13 -7.61
CA SER A 22 6.16 -2.52 -7.38
C SER A 22 5.56 -2.99 -6.05
N CYS A 23 4.74 -2.15 -5.41
CA CYS A 23 4.00 -2.54 -4.21
C CYS A 23 3.09 -3.75 -4.49
N ALA A 24 2.50 -3.81 -5.68
CA ALA A 24 1.68 -4.94 -6.13
C ALA A 24 2.49 -6.24 -6.16
N LEU A 25 3.68 -6.21 -6.77
CA LEU A 25 4.51 -7.39 -6.90
C LEU A 25 5.05 -7.84 -5.54
N ALA A 26 5.53 -6.92 -4.70
CA ALA A 26 5.98 -7.22 -3.33
C ALA A 26 4.89 -7.87 -2.48
N LEU A 27 3.67 -7.31 -2.47
CA LEU A 27 2.54 -7.91 -1.74
C LEU A 27 2.13 -9.27 -2.31
N SER A 28 2.14 -9.42 -3.64
CA SER A 28 1.85 -10.71 -4.27
C SER A 28 2.90 -11.77 -3.91
N THR A 29 4.17 -11.39 -3.81
CA THR A 29 5.25 -12.28 -3.40
C THR A 29 5.11 -12.67 -1.94
N ALA A 30 4.77 -11.72 -1.05
CA ALA A 30 4.47 -12.00 0.35
C ALA A 30 3.35 -13.05 0.47
N LEU A 31 2.24 -12.85 -0.25
CA LEU A 31 1.11 -13.78 -0.28
C LEU A 31 1.52 -15.17 -0.80
N ARG A 32 2.26 -15.25 -1.92
CA ARG A 32 2.72 -16.54 -2.47
C ARG A 32 3.66 -17.28 -1.52
N CYS A 33 4.49 -16.55 -0.78
CA CYS A 33 5.41 -17.12 0.19
C CYS A 33 4.75 -17.38 1.56
N GLY A 34 3.48 -17.03 1.74
CA GLY A 34 2.79 -17.21 3.03
C GLY A 34 3.37 -16.36 4.17
N VAL A 35 4.02 -15.23 3.86
CA VAL A 35 4.51 -14.28 4.86
C VAL A 35 3.65 -13.02 4.90
N THR A 36 3.72 -12.30 6.01
CA THR A 36 3.04 -11.02 6.14
C THR A 36 3.67 -9.97 5.21
N PRO A 37 2.88 -8.97 4.77
CA PRO A 37 3.41 -7.81 4.08
C PRO A 37 4.57 -7.10 4.82
N GLY A 38 4.48 -7.02 6.15
CA GLY A 38 5.51 -6.39 6.98
C GLY A 38 6.84 -7.13 6.89
N GLU A 39 6.83 -8.46 7.00
CA GLU A 39 8.04 -9.29 6.84
C GLU A 39 8.65 -9.15 5.44
N ALA A 40 7.82 -9.11 4.39
CA ALA A 40 8.30 -8.83 3.04
C ALA A 40 8.92 -7.43 2.94
N GLY A 41 8.31 -6.42 3.59
CA GLY A 41 8.87 -5.07 3.71
C GLY A 41 10.25 -5.06 4.35
N SER A 42 10.41 -5.73 5.51
CA SER A 42 11.71 -5.87 6.17
C SER A 42 12.74 -6.56 5.29
N CYS A 43 12.35 -7.59 4.53
CA CYS A 43 13.23 -8.22 3.56
C CYS A 43 13.63 -7.23 2.44
N LEU A 44 12.72 -6.41 1.93
CA LEU A 44 13.07 -5.40 0.92
C LEU A 44 14.09 -4.39 1.45
N ASP A 45 13.95 -3.95 2.69
CA ASP A 45 14.88 -3.04 3.36
C ASP A 45 16.27 -3.68 3.53
N GLU A 46 16.34 -4.93 4.02
CA GLU A 46 17.58 -5.72 4.14
C GLU A 46 18.28 -5.86 2.78
N LEU A 47 17.50 -6.02 1.71
CA LEU A 47 17.98 -6.17 0.34
C LEU A 47 18.29 -4.84 -0.37
N LYS A 48 17.99 -3.71 0.28
CA LYS A 48 18.07 -2.35 -0.31
C LYS A 48 17.25 -2.23 -1.60
N ILE A 49 16.17 -3.00 -1.72
CA ILE A 49 15.24 -2.95 -2.85
C ILE A 49 14.17 -1.90 -2.54
N ARG A 50 14.01 -0.92 -3.42
CA ARG A 50 13.06 0.19 -3.22
C ARG A 50 11.71 -0.11 -3.86
N ILE A 51 10.64 0.30 -3.19
CA ILE A 51 9.30 0.28 -3.80
C ILE A 51 9.20 1.42 -4.81
N GLU A 52 8.87 1.10 -6.06
CA GLU A 52 8.79 2.09 -7.14
C GLU A 52 7.37 2.48 -7.53
N THR A 53 6.34 1.73 -7.16
CA THR A 53 4.95 2.10 -7.48
C THR A 53 4.03 1.71 -6.34
N CYS A 54 3.49 2.72 -5.65
CA CYS A 54 2.50 2.53 -4.59
C CYS A 54 1.11 2.26 -5.18
N GLN A 55 0.42 1.20 -4.75
CA GLN A 55 -0.93 0.88 -5.24
C GLN A 55 -2.02 1.88 -4.80
N LEU A 56 -1.72 2.72 -3.79
CA LEU A 56 -2.58 3.84 -3.40
C LEU A 56 -2.31 5.12 -4.21
N GLY A 57 -1.28 5.14 -5.05
CA GLY A 57 -0.88 6.35 -5.78
C GLY A 57 0.01 7.32 -4.97
N LEU A 58 0.41 6.99 -3.74
CA LEU A 58 1.04 7.95 -2.83
C LEU A 58 2.51 8.30 -3.14
N PHE A 59 3.24 7.43 -3.84
CA PHE A 59 4.65 7.66 -4.17
C PHE A 59 5.15 6.74 -5.30
N GLY A 60 6.33 7.08 -5.82
CA GLY A 60 7.12 6.23 -6.70
C GLY A 60 6.97 6.50 -8.20
N PHE A 61 6.05 7.40 -8.58
CA PHE A 61 5.73 7.61 -9.99
C PHE A 61 6.58 8.69 -10.66
N GLY A 62 7.22 8.35 -11.77
CA GLY A 62 7.99 9.29 -12.59
C GLY A 62 9.36 9.65 -12.00
N PRO A 63 10.17 10.45 -12.73
CA PRO A 63 11.50 10.87 -12.27
C PRO A 63 11.44 11.66 -10.95
N ASP A 64 10.37 12.43 -10.76
CA ASP A 64 10.15 13.27 -9.57
C ASP A 64 9.43 12.53 -8.43
N LYS A 65 9.10 11.24 -8.59
CA LYS A 65 8.42 10.39 -7.59
C LYS A 65 7.10 10.99 -7.06
N GLN A 66 6.37 11.71 -7.89
CA GLN A 66 5.15 12.41 -7.51
C GLN A 66 4.02 11.43 -7.13
N LYS A 67 3.02 11.95 -6.41
CA LYS A 67 1.74 11.27 -6.21
C LYS A 67 1.02 11.12 -7.56
N ARG A 68 0.37 9.98 -7.78
CA ARG A 68 -0.59 9.74 -8.87
C ARG A 68 -1.99 9.50 -8.34
N ILE A 69 -2.40 10.31 -7.37
CA ILE A 69 -3.75 10.29 -6.82
C ILE A 69 -4.55 11.39 -7.52
N GLN A 70 -5.75 11.05 -7.96
CA GLN A 70 -6.74 12.03 -8.38
C GLN A 70 -7.72 12.24 -7.23
N ILE A 71 -7.96 13.50 -6.89
CA ILE A 71 -8.91 13.87 -5.85
C ILE A 71 -10.31 13.86 -6.48
N PRO A 72 -11.24 13.02 -5.99
CA PRO A 72 -12.57 12.92 -6.58
C PRO A 72 -13.41 14.16 -6.28
N GLU A 73 -14.15 14.66 -7.27
CA GLU A 73 -15.05 15.82 -7.11
C GLU A 73 -16.25 15.50 -6.20
N ILE A 74 -16.68 14.24 -6.15
CA ILE A 74 -17.75 13.77 -5.27
C ILE A 74 -17.29 12.49 -4.58
N ILE A 75 -17.59 12.36 -3.29
CA ILE A 75 -17.40 11.15 -2.50
C ILE A 75 -18.78 10.69 -2.06
N SER A 76 -19.08 9.39 -2.13
CA SER A 76 -20.34 8.85 -1.63
C SER A 76 -20.47 9.04 -0.11
N GLU A 77 -21.71 9.13 0.38
CA GLU A 77 -21.97 9.22 1.82
C GLU A 77 -21.37 8.02 2.59
N GLU A 78 -21.36 6.84 1.97
CA GLU A 78 -20.76 5.64 2.55
C GLU A 78 -19.25 5.80 2.78
N VAL A 79 -18.51 6.27 1.77
CA VAL A 79 -17.06 6.47 1.89
C VAL A 79 -16.75 7.62 2.85
N ALA A 80 -17.55 8.69 2.83
CA ALA A 80 -17.40 9.81 3.75
C ALA A 80 -17.65 9.37 5.21
N GLY A 81 -18.72 8.61 5.45
CA GLY A 81 -19.05 8.05 6.76
C GLY A 81 -17.95 7.13 7.29
N TRP A 82 -17.45 6.22 6.45
CA TRP A 82 -16.33 5.35 6.81
C TRP A 82 -15.06 6.14 7.16
N LEU A 83 -14.71 7.17 6.38
CA LEU A 83 -13.55 8.02 6.66
C LEU A 83 -13.70 8.78 7.98
N ASN A 84 -14.89 9.33 8.26
CA ASN A 84 -15.17 10.03 9.51
C ASN A 84 -15.06 9.08 10.71
N GLU A 85 -15.64 7.88 10.64
CA GLU A 85 -15.52 6.87 11.70
C GLU A 85 -14.05 6.53 12.00
N ARG A 86 -13.23 6.34 10.97
CA ARG A 86 -11.80 6.04 11.14
C ARG A 86 -11.02 7.24 11.69
N ALA A 87 -11.38 8.45 11.27
CA ALA A 87 -10.79 9.67 11.80
C ALA A 87 -11.13 9.87 13.29
N GLU A 88 -12.37 9.60 13.70
CA GLU A 88 -12.78 9.69 15.11
C GLU A 88 -12.12 8.61 15.98
N ALA A 89 -12.07 7.37 15.50
CA ALA A 89 -11.53 6.25 16.28
C ALA A 89 -10.01 6.35 16.51
N LYS A 90 -9.25 6.86 15.53
CA LYS A 90 -7.77 6.82 15.57
C LYS A 90 -7.05 7.94 14.81
N GLY A 91 -7.78 8.89 14.21
CA GLY A 91 -7.22 10.04 13.50
C GLY A 91 -6.56 9.74 12.14
N HIS A 92 -6.63 8.50 11.65
CA HIS A 92 -5.99 8.10 10.39
C HIS A 92 -6.60 6.81 9.82
N VAL A 93 -6.29 6.51 8.56
CA VAL A 93 -6.56 5.20 7.93
C VAL A 93 -5.25 4.52 7.55
N THR A 94 -5.24 3.19 7.55
CA THR A 94 -4.07 2.41 7.15
C THR A 94 -4.16 1.94 5.70
N CYS A 95 -3.00 1.61 5.10
CA CYS A 95 -2.96 1.03 3.76
C CYS A 95 -3.76 -0.28 3.66
N ALA A 96 -3.75 -1.09 4.73
CA ALA A 96 -4.51 -2.34 4.80
C ALA A 96 -6.03 -2.08 4.79
N GLU A 97 -6.51 -1.13 5.58
CA GLU A 97 -7.94 -0.81 5.63
C GLU A 97 -8.47 -0.25 4.31
N ILE A 98 -7.69 0.59 3.64
CA ILE A 98 -8.06 1.08 2.30
C ILE A 98 -8.18 -0.10 1.31
N PHE A 99 -7.31 -1.10 1.41
CA PHE A 99 -7.40 -2.29 0.55
C PHE A 99 -8.64 -3.13 0.84
N VAL A 100 -9.01 -3.27 2.11
CA VAL A 100 -10.23 -3.98 2.54
C VAL A 100 -11.45 -3.24 2.02
N LYS A 101 -11.60 -1.94 2.34
CA LYS A 101 -12.74 -1.14 1.92
C LYS A 101 -12.86 -1.05 0.39
N ALA A 102 -11.74 -0.90 -0.32
CA ALA A 102 -11.74 -0.92 -1.80
C ALA A 102 -12.31 -2.23 -2.36
N LYS A 103 -11.97 -3.37 -1.72
CA LYS A 103 -12.46 -4.68 -2.14
C LYS A 103 -13.94 -4.86 -1.81
N GLU A 104 -14.37 -4.44 -0.63
CA GLU A 104 -15.76 -4.54 -0.16
C GLU A 104 -16.70 -3.73 -1.06
N ASP A 105 -16.29 -2.52 -1.44
CA ASP A 105 -17.14 -1.59 -2.20
C ASP A 105 -16.99 -1.73 -3.72
N GLY A 106 -16.06 -2.57 -4.18
CA GLY A 106 -15.67 -2.64 -5.59
C GLY A 106 -15.05 -1.35 -6.13
N LEU A 107 -14.46 -0.53 -5.25
CA LEU A 107 -13.84 0.76 -5.59
C LEU A 107 -12.35 0.62 -5.86
N SER A 108 -11.79 1.57 -6.62
CA SER A 108 -10.34 1.61 -6.80
C SER A 108 -9.65 2.11 -5.52
N ARG A 109 -8.51 1.51 -5.21
CA ARG A 109 -7.67 1.91 -4.05
C ARG A 109 -7.17 3.35 -4.16
N ALA A 110 -6.88 3.81 -5.38
CA ALA A 110 -6.47 5.18 -5.65
C ALA A 110 -7.61 6.19 -5.42
N LEU A 111 -8.86 5.81 -5.73
CA LEU A 111 -10.03 6.65 -5.44
C LEU A 111 -10.22 6.84 -3.93
N LEU A 112 -10.13 5.76 -3.14
CA LEU A 112 -10.20 5.87 -1.68
C LEU A 112 -9.04 6.70 -1.11
N ALA A 113 -7.83 6.56 -1.66
CA ALA A 113 -6.70 7.40 -1.28
C ALA A 113 -6.93 8.89 -1.62
N GLY A 114 -7.55 9.19 -2.78
CA GLY A 114 -7.98 10.54 -3.14
C GLY A 114 -9.08 11.08 -2.22
N ALA A 115 -10.00 10.23 -1.78
CA ALA A 115 -11.03 10.59 -0.81
C ALA A 115 -10.42 10.94 0.56
N CYS A 116 -9.35 10.25 0.98
CA CYS A 116 -8.59 10.60 2.17
C CYS A 116 -7.98 12.01 2.05
N GLU A 117 -7.32 12.32 0.92
CA GLU A 117 -6.74 13.66 0.69
C GLU A 117 -7.82 14.75 0.68
N LYS A 118 -8.98 14.49 0.08
CA LYS A 118 -10.12 15.42 0.04
C LYS A 118 -10.69 15.74 1.42
N THR A 119 -10.84 14.73 2.26
CA THR A 119 -11.43 14.85 3.60
C THR A 119 -10.41 15.26 4.65
N GLY A 120 -9.12 15.31 4.30
CA GLY A 120 -8.03 15.61 5.23
C GLY A 120 -7.63 14.43 6.14
N VAL A 121 -8.26 13.26 5.97
CA VAL A 121 -7.93 12.06 6.74
C VAL A 121 -6.56 11.53 6.28
N LYS A 122 -5.62 11.40 7.21
CA LYS A 122 -4.25 10.97 6.89
C LYS A 122 -4.18 9.47 6.65
N ILE A 123 -3.39 9.07 5.65
CA ILE A 123 -3.02 7.67 5.44
C ILE A 123 -1.70 7.40 6.17
N ARG A 124 -1.69 6.40 7.05
CA ARG A 124 -0.51 5.94 7.82
C ARG A 124 -0.30 4.44 7.66
N ALA A 125 0.81 3.92 8.20
CA ALA A 125 1.14 2.49 8.22
C ALA A 125 0.99 1.78 6.84
N CYS A 126 2.02 1.89 6.01
CA CYS A 126 2.11 1.10 4.78
C CYS A 126 2.25 -0.39 5.13
N GLN A 127 1.54 -1.26 4.42
CA GLN A 127 1.63 -2.72 4.62
C GLN A 127 3.06 -3.25 4.41
N LEU A 128 3.87 -2.60 3.57
CA LEU A 128 5.27 -2.94 3.31
C LEU A 128 6.27 -2.05 4.08
N GLY A 129 5.82 -1.23 5.03
CA GLY A 129 6.72 -0.38 5.84
C GLY A 129 7.15 0.97 5.22
N ALA A 130 6.74 1.29 4.00
CA ALA A 130 7.18 2.52 3.29
C ALA A 130 6.76 3.88 3.90
N PHE A 131 5.90 3.92 4.92
CA PHE A 131 5.44 5.16 5.58
C PHE A 131 6.08 5.37 6.97
N GLY A 132 7.04 4.51 7.34
CA GLY A 132 7.81 4.60 8.57
C GLY A 132 8.76 5.78 8.58
#